data_AF-A0AAQ0KLL1-F1
#
_entry.id   AF-A0AAQ0KLL1-F1
#
_cell.length_a   1.000
_cell.length_b   1.000
_cell.length_c   1.000
_cell.angle_alpha   90.00
_cell.angle_beta   90.00
_cell.angle_gamma   90.00
#
_symmetry.space_group_name_H-M   'P 1'
#
loop_
_entity.id
_entity.type
_entity.pdbx_description
1 polymer ?
#
loop_
_entity_poly.entity_id
_entity_poly.type
_entity_poly.pdbx_seq_one_letter_code
_entity_poly.pdbx_strand_id
1 'polypeptide(L)' 'MAFLSVIRRWALRDKISIREIARRTGLSRNTIRKYLRAGDVTPQFSIPDRPSKLDPFA' A
#
# COMPACT_ATOMS: atom_id res chain seq x y z
N MET A 1 -6.63 -10.97 5.02
CA MET A 1 -7.27 -10.68 3.72
C MET A 1 -6.46 -9.61 3.00
N ALA A 2 -5.64 -9.98 2.02
CA ALA A 2 -4.60 -9.11 1.49
C ALA A 2 -5.19 -8.06 0.53
N PHE A 3 -5.33 -6.81 0.98
CA PHE A 3 -5.76 -5.68 0.14
C PHE A 3 -4.99 -5.57 -1.20
N LEU A 4 -3.74 -6.02 -1.20
CA LEU A 4 -2.89 -6.11 -2.38
C LEU A 4 -3.32 -7.17 -3.40
N SER A 5 -3.91 -8.29 -2.98
CA SER A 5 -4.36 -9.32 -3.91
C SER A 5 -5.55 -8.83 -4.75
N VAL A 6 -6.42 -7.99 -4.18
CA VAL A 6 -7.53 -7.35 -4.90
C VAL A 6 -7.01 -6.37 -5.96
N ILE A 7 -6.08 -5.49 -5.58
CA ILE A 7 -5.45 -4.53 -6.51
C ILE A 7 -4.78 -5.28 -7.67
N ARG A 8 -4.06 -6.37 -7.39
CA ARG A 8 -3.39 -7.16 -8.42
C ARG A 8 -4.37 -7.90 -9.32
N ARG A 9 -5.44 -8.47 -8.77
CA ARG A 9 -6.49 -9.11 -9.60
C ARG A 9 -7.08 -8.10 -10.57
N TRP A 10 -7.44 -6.91 -10.08
CA TRP A 10 -7.99 -5.85 -10.92
C TRP A 10 -7.03 -5.38 -12.03
N ALA A 11 -5.75 -5.20 -11.70
CA ALA A 11 -4.76 -4.72 -12.68
C ALA A 11 -4.28 -5.80 -13.67
N LEU A 12 -3.97 -7.00 -13.18
CA LEU A 12 -3.31 -8.05 -13.96
C LEU A 12 -4.31 -8.94 -14.71
N ARG A 13 -5.42 -9.31 -14.05
CA ARG A 13 -6.45 -10.20 -14.60
C ARG A 13 -7.56 -9.41 -15.28
N ASP A 14 -8.17 -8.48 -14.55
CA ASP A 14 -9.34 -7.74 -15.04
C ASP A 14 -8.96 -6.55 -15.94
N LYS A 15 -7.64 -6.28 -16.11
CA LYS A 15 -7.05 -5.20 -16.94
C LYS A 15 -7.67 -3.82 -16.71
N ILE A 16 -8.15 -3.57 -15.48
CA ILE A 16 -8.74 -2.30 -15.08
C ILE A 16 -7.64 -1.23 -15.03
N SER A 17 -7.97 -0.01 -15.51
CA SER A 17 -7.01 1.09 -15.48
C SER A 17 -6.57 1.45 -14.05
N ILE A 18 -5.30 1.82 -13.87
CA ILE A 18 -4.77 2.26 -12.55
C ILE A 18 -5.57 3.44 -11.99
N ARG A 19 -6.11 4.31 -12.86
CA ARG A 19 -6.99 5.42 -12.47
C ARG A 19 -8.27 4.92 -11.82
N GLU A 20 -8.88 3.89 -12.38
CA GLU A 20 -10.11 3.31 -11.85
C GLU A 20 -9.87 2.59 -10.52
N ILE A 21 -8.76 1.87 -10.42
CA ILE A 21 -8.33 1.24 -9.16
C ILE A 21 -8.12 2.33 -8.09
N ALA A 22 -7.49 3.46 -8.43
CA ALA A 22 -7.29 4.58 -7.51
C ALA A 22 -8.61 5.20 -7.04
N ARG A 23 -9.60 5.37 -7.93
CA ARG A 23 -10.93 5.87 -7.56
C ARG A 23 -11.65 4.96 -6.57
N ARG A 24 -11.56 3.64 -6.78
CA ARG A 24 -12.26 2.64 -5.94
C ARG A 24 -11.56 2.40 -4.60
N THR A 25 -10.22 2.45 -4.58
CA THR A 25 -9.43 2.13 -3.38
C THR A 25 -9.06 3.36 -2.55
N GLY A 26 -9.24 4.57 -3.08
CA GLY A 26 -8.81 5.81 -2.42
C GLY A 26 -7.29 5.98 -2.33
N LEU A 27 -6.51 5.05 -2.90
CA LEU A 27 -5.06 5.11 -2.88
C LEU A 27 -4.51 5.99 -4.00
N SER A 28 -3.34 6.57 -3.73
CA SER A 28 -2.60 7.26 -4.78
C SER A 28 -2.22 6.30 -5.90
N ARG A 29 -2.23 6.81 -7.14
CA ARG A 29 -1.75 6.08 -8.33
C ARG A 29 -0.30 5.59 -8.17
N ASN A 30 0.51 6.33 -7.40
CA ASN A 30 1.90 5.97 -7.12
C ASN A 30 1.99 4.76 -6.20
N THR A 31 1.11 4.69 -5.19
CA THR A 31 1.01 3.55 -4.27
C THR A 31 0.62 2.29 -5.01
N ILE A 32 -0.39 2.37 -5.88
CA ILE A 32 -0.81 1.23 -6.72
C ILE A 32 0.34 0.77 -7.62
N ARG A 33 1.04 1.70 -8.30
CA ARG A 33 2.18 1.35 -9.16
C ARG A 33 3.33 0.70 -8.35
N LYS A 34 3.63 1.22 -7.16
CA LYS A 34 4.62 0.64 -6.25
C LYS A 34 4.24 -0.80 -5.88
N TYR A 35 2.98 -1.03 -5.54
CA TYR A 35 2.46 -2.35 -5.18
C TYR A 35 2.42 -3.35 -6.34
N LEU A 36 2.14 -2.90 -7.57
CA LEU A 36 2.23 -3.76 -8.75
C LEU A 36 3.68 -4.13 -9.09
N ARG A 37 4.65 -3.25 -8.80
CA ARG A 37 6.09 -3.52 -9.01
C ARG A 37 6.70 -4.39 -7.92
N ALA A 38 6.25 -4.23 -6.67
CA ALA A 38 6.84 -4.90 -5.52
C ALA A 38 6.52 -6.42 -5.43
N GLY A 39 5.68 -6.97 -6.32
CA GLY A 39 5.34 -8.40 -6.28
C GLY A 39 4.65 -8.80 -4.96
N ASP A 40 4.88 -10.04 -4.50
CA ASP A 40 4.31 -10.63 -3.27
C ASP A 40 4.82 -10.07 -1.95
N VAL A 41 5.60 -8.98 -1.98
CA VAL A 41 6.11 -8.38 -0.76
C VAL A 41 4.97 -7.77 0.04
N THR A 42 4.69 -8.36 1.20
CA THR A 42 3.86 -7.75 2.23
C THR A 42 4.48 -6.41 2.62
N PRO A 43 3.73 -5.30 2.59
CA PRO A 43 4.26 -3.99 2.90
C PRO A 43 4.67 -4.01 4.38
N GLN A 44 5.98 -4.06 4.63
CA GLN A 44 6.52 -3.82 5.95
C GLN A 44 6.40 -2.32 6.21
N PHE A 45 5.41 -1.98 7.02
CA PHE A 45 5.31 -0.66 7.61
C PHE A 45 6.34 -0.61 8.74
N SER A 46 7.55 -0.14 8.46
CA SER A 46 8.47 0.24 9.53
C SER A 46 8.00 1.59 10.07
N ILE A 47 7.49 1.58 11.30
CA ILE A 47 7.32 2.80 12.07
C ILE A 47 8.71 3.01 12.71
N PRO A 48 9.45 4.08 12.36
CA PRO A 48 10.68 4.38 13.07
C PRO A 48 10.34 4.70 14.52
N ASP A 49 11.04 4.09 15.47
CA ASP A 49 10.96 4.48 16.88
C ASP A 49 11.41 5.93 17.00
N ARG A 50 10.45 6.83 17.26
CA ARG A 50 10.71 8.24 17.51
C ARG A 50 10.64 8.43 19.01
N PRO A 51 11.78 8.58 19.70
CA PRO A 51 11.74 8.90 21.11
C PRO A 51 11.05 10.25 21.29
N SER A 52 10.00 10.28 22.10
CA SER A 52 9.30 11.49 22.49
C SER A 52 10.08 12.19 23.61
N LYS A 53 9.94 13.52 23.73
CA LYS A 53 10.54 14.28 24.84
C LYS A 53 10.02 13.87 26.23
N LEU A 54 8.94 13.08 26.28
CA LEU A 54 8.32 12.60 27.52
C LEU A 54 8.79 11.19 27.90
N ASP A 55 9.45 10.46 27.01
CA ASP A 55 9.98 9.11 27.28
C ASP A 55 10.96 9.06 28.48
N PRO A 56 11.75 10.12 28.79
CA PRO A 56 12.65 10.12 29.95
C PRO A 56 11.97 10.40 31.31
N PHE A 57 10.67 10.73 31.33
CA PHE A 57 9.95 11.16 32.53
C PHE A 57 8.85 10.19 32.97
N ALA A 58 8.83 8.98 32.42
CA ALA A 58 7.88 7.92 32.72
C ALA A 58 8.45 6.87 33.70
#